data_AF-A0A4U9D5T1-F1
#
_entry.id   AF-A0A4U9D5T1-F1
#
_cell.length_a   1.000
_cell.length_b   1.000
_cell.length_c   1.000
_cell.angle_alpha   90.00
_cell.angle_beta   90.00
_cell.angle_gamma   90.00
#
_symmetry.space_group_name_H-M   'P 1'
#
loop_
_entity.id
_entity.type
_entity.pdbx_description
1 polymer ?
#
loop_
_entity_poly.entity_id
_entity_poly.type
_entity_poly.pdbx_seq_one_letter_code
_entity_poly.pdbx_strand_id
1 'polypeptide(L)'
;MRRDVARELHDDIGQTITAIRTQAGIVQRLAPENGGVRQSSQLIEQLSLGVYDSVRRLLGRLRPRQLDDLTLEQAVRSADARNGARRSRDSQPPRLAHR
;
A
#
# COMPACT_ATOMS: atom_id res chain seq x y z
N MET A 1 11.60 -3.66 2.01
CA MET A 1 11.47 -5.09 1.66
C MET A 1 10.08 -5.67 1.95
N ARG A 2 9.64 -5.93 3.20
CA ARG A 2 8.29 -6.53 3.44
C ARG A 2 7.10 -5.66 2.99
N ARG A 3 7.21 -4.32 3.10
CA ARG A 3 6.18 -3.38 2.62
C ARG A 3 6.07 -3.36 1.09
N ASP A 4 7.14 -3.70 0.39
CA ASP A 4 7.20 -3.65 -1.07
C ASP A 4 6.56 -4.89 -1.67
N VAL A 5 6.85 -6.06 -1.09
CA VAL A 5 6.19 -7.33 -1.44
C VAL A 5 4.68 -7.27 -1.22
N ALA A 6 4.21 -6.70 -0.10
CA ALA A 6 2.78 -6.57 0.16
C ALA A 6 2.07 -5.61 -0.81
N ARG A 7 2.79 -4.62 -1.34
CA ARG A 7 2.27 -3.64 -2.31
C ARG A 7 2.23 -4.24 -3.71
N GLU A 8 3.35 -4.82 -4.15
CA GLU A 8 3.45 -5.52 -5.43
C GLU A 8 2.41 -6.63 -5.55
N LEU A 9 2.24 -7.44 -4.50
CA LEU A 9 1.21 -8.47 -4.46
C LEU A 9 -0.22 -7.90 -4.48
N HIS A 10 -0.45 -6.75 -3.82
CA HIS A 10 -1.75 -6.07 -3.87
C HIS A 10 -2.07 -5.56 -5.28
N ASP A 11 -1.08 -4.97 -5.94
CA ASP A 11 -1.21 -4.40 -7.28
C ASP A 11 -1.45 -5.52 -8.31
N ASP A 12 -0.63 -6.58 -8.28
CA ASP A 12 -0.75 -7.75 -9.18
C ASP A 12 -2.12 -8.45 -9.04
N ILE A 13 -2.59 -8.65 -7.80
CA ILE A 13 -3.88 -9.28 -7.55
C ILE A 13 -5.02 -8.35 -7.97
N GLY A 14 -4.91 -7.04 -7.68
CA GLY A 14 -5.89 -6.04 -8.11
C GLY A 14 -6.05 -5.97 -9.62
N GLN A 15 -4.93 -6.01 -10.37
CA GLN A 15 -4.93 -6.07 -11.83
C GLN A 15 -5.58 -7.35 -12.34
N THR A 16 -5.19 -8.50 -11.80
CA THR A 16 -5.77 -9.80 -12.18
C THR A 16 -7.29 -9.83 -11.99
N ILE A 17 -7.77 -9.34 -10.84
CA ILE A 17 -9.20 -9.24 -10.53
C ILE A 17 -9.93 -8.30 -11.49
N THR A 18 -9.30 -7.18 -11.84
CA THR A 18 -9.85 -6.24 -12.82
C THR A 18 -10.00 -6.89 -14.20
N ALA A 19 -8.99 -7.68 -14.63
CA ALA A 19 -9.04 -8.41 -15.89
C ALA A 19 -10.17 -9.46 -15.90
N ILE A 20 -10.33 -10.24 -14.83
CA ILE A 20 -11.39 -11.24 -14.69
C ILE A 20 -12.78 -10.59 -14.81
N ARG A 21 -13.01 -9.51 -14.05
CA ARG A 21 -14.30 -8.78 -14.08
C ARG A 21 -14.57 -8.17 -15.45
N THR A 22 -13.54 -7.65 -16.11
CA THR A 22 -13.66 -7.10 -17.46
C THR A 22 -14.10 -8.18 -18.46
N GLN A 23 -13.50 -9.37 -18.40
CA GLN A 23 -13.90 -10.50 -19.25
C GLN A 23 -15.32 -10.98 -18.94
N ALA A 24 -15.71 -11.08 -17.66
CA ALA A 24 -17.08 -11.44 -17.28
C ALA A 24 -18.11 -10.45 -17.83
N GLY A 25 -17.82 -9.16 -17.81
CA GLY A 25 -18.66 -8.11 -18.40
C GLY A 25 -18.70 -8.16 -19.93
N ILE A 26 -17.60 -8.49 -20.60
CA ILE A 26 -17.59 -8.73 -22.06
C ILE A 26 -18.50 -9.90 -22.41
N VAL A 27 -18.34 -11.05 -21.75
CA VAL A 27 -19.16 -12.25 -22.01
C VAL A 27 -20.64 -11.96 -21.78
N GLN A 28 -20.98 -11.23 -20.72
CA GLN A 28 -22.37 -10.80 -20.47
C GLN A 28 -22.93 -9.94 -21.60
N ARG A 29 -22.15 -8.99 -22.12
CA ARG A 29 -22.57 -8.13 -23.24
C ARG A 29 -22.71 -8.87 -24.57
N LEU A 30 -21.97 -9.97 -24.77
CA LEU A 30 -22.06 -10.81 -25.97
C LEU A 30 -23.30 -11.71 -25.95
N ALA A 31 -23.87 -12.00 -24.78
CA ALA A 31 -25.05 -12.84 -24.63
C ALA A 31 -26.08 -12.22 -23.65
N PRO A 32 -26.63 -11.03 -23.95
CA PRO A 32 -27.44 -10.26 -23.01
C PRO A 32 -28.74 -10.97 -22.62
N GLU A 33 -29.32 -11.75 -23.52
CA GLU A 33 -30.58 -12.48 -23.29
C GLU A 33 -30.38 -13.80 -22.54
N ASN A 34 -29.15 -14.30 -22.43
CA ASN A 34 -28.87 -15.57 -21.77
C ASN A 34 -28.82 -15.38 -20.24
N GLY A 35 -29.89 -15.81 -19.56
CA GLY A 35 -29.99 -15.73 -18.10
C GLY A 35 -28.86 -16.44 -17.35
N GLY A 36 -28.39 -17.60 -17.85
CA GLY A 36 -27.29 -18.34 -17.25
C GLY A 36 -25.96 -17.58 -17.36
N VAL A 37 -25.70 -16.93 -18.51
CA VAL A 37 -24.54 -16.06 -18.67
C VAL A 37 -24.61 -14.87 -17.73
N ARG A 38 -25.77 -14.21 -17.61
CA ARG A 38 -25.93 -13.09 -16.67
C ARG A 38 -25.64 -13.50 -15.23
N GLN A 39 -26.19 -14.63 -14.79
CA GLN A 39 -25.97 -15.15 -13.44
C GLN A 39 -24.50 -15.52 -13.21
N SER A 40 -23.87 -16.20 -14.18
CA SER A 40 -22.47 -16.59 -14.09
C SER A 40 -21.54 -15.38 -14.02
N SER A 41 -21.75 -14.35 -14.85
CA SER A 41 -20.97 -13.11 -14.80
C SER A 41 -21.11 -12.39 -13.46
N GLN A 42 -22.32 -12.33 -12.89
CA GLN A 42 -22.54 -11.77 -11.54
C GLN A 42 -21.81 -12.58 -10.46
N LEU A 43 -21.81 -13.91 -10.55
CA LEU A 43 -21.10 -14.77 -9.61
C LEU A 43 -19.58 -14.57 -9.72
N ILE A 44 -19.04 -14.45 -10.94
CA ILE A 44 -17.62 -14.16 -11.16
C ILE A 44 -17.23 -12.82 -10.53
N GLU A 45 -18.06 -11.78 -10.68
CA GLU A 45 -17.82 -10.49 -10.03
C GLU A 45 -17.79 -10.61 -8.51
N GLN A 46 -18.78 -11.29 -7.91
CA GLN A 46 -18.84 -11.50 -6.46
C GLN A 46 -17.65 -12.28 -5.92
N LEU A 47 -17.28 -13.38 -6.57
CA LEU A 47 -16.12 -14.20 -6.19
C LEU A 47 -14.82 -13.40 -6.30
N SER A 48 -14.67 -12.60 -7.36
CA SER A 48 -13.48 -11.76 -7.58
C SER A 48 -13.31 -10.73 -6.46
N LEU A 49 -14.40 -10.08 -6.04
CA LEU A 49 -14.39 -9.17 -4.89
C LEU A 49 -14.08 -9.92 -3.58
N GLY A 50 -14.66 -11.11 -3.38
CA GLY A 50 -14.38 -11.95 -2.21
C GLY A 50 -12.90 -12.36 -2.10
N VAL A 51 -12.25 -12.65 -3.23
CA VAL A 51 -10.80 -12.90 -3.30
C VAL A 51 -10.01 -11.65 -2.92
N TYR A 52 -10.35 -10.49 -3.48
CA TYR A 52 -9.70 -9.22 -3.14
C TYR A 52 -9.73 -8.95 -1.64
N ASP A 53 -10.91 -9.07 -1.03
CA ASP A 53 -11.08 -8.80 0.40
C ASP A 53 -10.33 -9.81 1.27
N SER A 54 -10.30 -11.09 0.86
CA SER A 54 -9.56 -12.14 1.57
C SER A 54 -8.06 -11.87 1.56
N VAL A 55 -7.50 -11.53 0.40
CA VAL A 55 -6.10 -11.15 0.24
C VAL A 55 -5.77 -9.90 1.05
N ARG A 56 -6.62 -8.85 0.97
CA ARG A 56 -6.46 -7.63 1.74
C ARG A 56 -6.43 -7.90 3.24
N ARG A 57 -7.31 -8.76 3.75
CA ARG A 57 -7.31 -9.18 5.17
C ARG A 57 -6.02 -9.93 5.54
N LEU A 58 -5.56 -10.85 4.71
CA LEU A 58 -4.32 -11.61 4.96
C LEU A 58 -3.09 -10.69 4.98
N LEU A 59 -2.95 -9.79 4.00
CA LEU A 59 -1.90 -8.78 3.97
C LEU A 59 -1.98 -7.82 5.17
N GLY A 60 -3.20 -7.48 5.61
CA GLY A 60 -3.42 -6.69 6.82
C GLY A 60 -2.91 -7.37 8.09
N ARG A 61 -3.08 -8.69 8.21
CA ARG A 61 -2.58 -9.50 9.34
C ARG A 61 -1.06 -9.68 9.31
N LEU A 62 -0.43 -9.60 8.13
CA LEU A 62 1.02 -9.66 7.97
C LEU A 62 1.73 -8.34 8.32
N ARG A 63 1.01 -7.25 8.65
CA ARG A 63 1.59 -6.03 9.23
C ARG A 63 1.72 -6.17 10.75
N PRO A 64 2.91 -6.47 11.30
CA PRO A 64 3.10 -6.52 12.74
C PRO A 64 3.16 -5.09 13.26
N ARG A 65 2.49 -4.83 14.39
CA ARG A 65 2.60 -3.57 15.18
C ARG A 65 4.04 -3.15 15.52
N GLN A 66 5.03 -4.03 15.31
CA GLN A 66 6.45 -3.78 15.56
C GLN A 66 7.11 -2.75 14.64
N LEU A 67 6.50 -2.38 13.51
CA LEU A 67 7.09 -1.39 12.59
C LEU A 67 6.68 0.05 12.89
N ASP A 68 5.65 0.31 13.69
CA ASP A 68 5.25 1.67 14.05
C ASP A 68 6.14 2.25 15.16
N ASP A 69 6.54 1.42 16.14
CA ASP A 69 7.46 1.83 17.22
C ASP A 69 8.85 2.20 16.70
N LEU A 70 9.39 1.45 15.74
CA LEU A 70 10.72 1.73 15.17
C LEU A 70 10.75 3.04 14.37
N THR A 71 9.68 3.39 13.64
CA THR A 71 9.61 4.67 12.91
C THR A 71 9.40 5.87 13.82
N LEU A 72 8.67 5.70 14.94
CA LEU A 72 8.50 6.77 15.93
C LEU A 72 9.80 7.01 16.70
N GLU A 73 10.47 5.95 17.18
CA GLU A 73 11.77 6.10 17.83
C GLU A 73 12.84 6.69 16.90
N GLN A 74 12.86 6.28 15.62
CA GLN A 74 13.75 6.88 14.62
C GLN A 74 13.39 8.35 14.33
N ALA A 75 12.10 8.71 14.33
CA ALA A 75 11.65 10.09 14.18
C ALA A 75 12.05 10.95 15.39
N VAL A 76 11.94 10.43 16.62
CA VAL A 76 12.36 11.10 17.86
C VAL A 76 13.88 11.27 17.89
N ARG A 77 14.65 10.18 17.66
CA ARG A 77 16.13 10.25 17.61
C ARG A 77 16.63 11.25 16.55
N SER A 78 15.98 11.30 15.39
CA SER A 78 16.34 12.26 14.33
C SER A 78 15.88 13.70 14.64
N ALA A 79 14.80 13.90 15.40
CA ALA A 79 14.40 15.23 15.87
C ALA A 79 15.37 15.77 16.93
N ASP A 80 15.78 14.95 17.89
CA ASP A 80 16.77 15.32 18.93
C ASP A 80 18.15 15.60 18.33
N ALA A 81 18.61 14.77 17.40
CA ALA A 81 19.88 15.00 16.69
C ALA A 81 19.88 16.34 15.91
N ARG A 82 18.74 16.69 15.28
CA ARG A 82 18.59 17.98 14.58
C ARG A 82 18.55 19.17 15.54
N ASN A 83 18.00 19.00 16.74
CA ASN A 83 17.94 20.05 17.75
C ASN A 83 19.32 20.30 18.40
N GLY A 84 20.08 19.23 18.66
CA GLY A 84 21.47 19.32 19.13
C GLY A 84 22.39 20.01 18.11
N ALA A 85 22.27 19.68 16.82
CA ALA A 85 23.07 20.30 15.77
C ALA A 85 22.75 21.80 15.56
N ARG A 86 21.50 22.23 15.81
CA ARG A 86 21.12 23.66 15.78
C ARG A 86 21.74 24.43 16.95
N ARG A 87 21.67 23.88 18.17
CA ARG A 87 22.26 24.50 19.37
C ARG A 87 23.78 24.69 19.27
N SER A 88 24.50 23.77 18.65
CA SER A 88 25.95 23.88 18.45
C SER A 88 26.36 24.88 17.35
N ARG A 89 25.48 25.17 16.38
CA ARG A 89 25.74 26.20 15.36
C ARG A 89 25.51 27.61 15.89
N ASP A 90 24.51 27.80 16.75
CA ASP A 90 24.20 29.10 17.35
C ASP A 90 25.21 29.54 18.44
N SER A 91 26.14 28.67 18.82
CA SER A 91 27.16 28.93 19.86
C SER A 91 28.59 29.12 19.32
N GLN A 92 28.79 29.14 17.99
CA GLN A 92 30.10 29.41 17.40
C GLN A 92 30.24 30.90 17.01
N PRO A 93 31.08 31.70 17.70
CA PRO A 93 31.23 33.12 17.39
C PRO A 93 31.90 33.33 16.03
N PRO A 94 31.60 34.44 15.33
CA PRO A 94 32.08 34.68 13.98
C PRO A 94 33.60 34.76 13.96
N ARG A 95 34.24 33.94 13.12
CA ARG A 95 35.69 34.03 12.86
C ARG A 95 35.95 35.31 12.08
N LEU A 96 36.50 36.31 12.76
CA LEU A 96 37.01 37.53 12.17
C LEU A 96 38.14 37.17 11.19
N ALA A 97 37.90 37.42 9.91
CA ALA A 97 38.92 37.37 8.88
C ALA A 97 39.87 38.56 9.08
N HIS A 98 41.02 38.30 9.70
CA HIS A 98 42.15 39.22 9.63
C HIS A 98 42.85 39.01 8.28
N ARG A 99 42.59 40.00 7.41
CA ARG A 99 43.47 40.65 6.43
C ARG A 99 44.75 39.94 6.01
#